data_AF-A0A433QHM7-F1
#
_entry.id   AF-A0A433QHM7-F1
#
_cell.length_a   1.000
_cell.length_b   1.000
_cell.length_c   1.000
_cell.angle_alpha   90.00
_cell.angle_beta   90.00
_cell.angle_gamma   90.00
#
_symmetry.space_group_name_H-M   'P 1'
#
loop_
_entity.id
_entity.type
_entity.pdbx_description
1 polymer ?
#
loop_
_entity_poly.entity_id
_entity_poly.type
_entity_poly.pdbx_seq_one_letter_code
_entity_poly.pdbx_strand_id
1 'polypeptide(L)' 'MADNPQHASTWPDPPRYFRRYTAENLQVLARAKRDGVPAIGDVDVATMEPPEIVKEGSYLMFNQEWQV' A
#
# COMPACT_ATOMS: atom_id res chain seq x y z
N MET A 1 -18.75 19.26 31.44
CA MET A 1 -18.31 19.42 30.04
C MET A 1 -18.58 18.08 29.39
N ALA A 2 -19.57 18.01 28.50
CA ALA A 2 -19.94 16.75 27.85
C ALA A 2 -19.02 16.52 26.66
N ASP A 3 -18.35 15.38 26.63
CA ASP A 3 -17.54 14.94 25.50
C ASP A 3 -18.45 14.79 24.27
N ASN A 4 -18.18 15.61 23.26
CA ASN A 4 -18.84 15.51 21.97
C ASN A 4 -18.29 14.25 21.27
N PRO A 5 -19.08 13.19 21.02
CA PRO A 5 -18.62 12.06 20.24
C PRO A 5 -18.44 12.56 18.81
N GLN A 6 -17.22 12.97 18.48
CA GLN A 6 -16.83 13.22 17.10
C GLN A 6 -17.23 11.98 16.31
N HIS A 7 -18.08 12.18 15.30
CA HIS A 7 -18.45 11.17 14.32
C HIS A 7 -17.17 10.68 13.62
N ALA A 8 -16.47 9.74 14.24
CA ALA A 8 -15.37 9.05 13.58
C ALA A 8 -15.97 8.21 12.45
N SER A 9 -15.31 8.22 11.29
CA SER A 9 -15.65 7.29 10.22
C SER A 9 -15.59 5.87 10.77
N THR A 10 -16.62 5.06 10.52
CA THR A 10 -16.61 3.62 10.81
C THR A 10 -15.53 2.89 10.00
N TRP A 11 -15.01 3.53 8.95
CA TRP A 11 -13.96 2.99 8.11
C TRP A 11 -12.57 3.25 8.70
N PRO A 12 -11.65 2.26 8.60
CA PRO A 12 -10.28 2.45 9.03
C PRO A 12 -9.60 3.57 8.25
N ASP A 13 -8.64 4.23 8.89
CA ASP A 13 -7.77 5.18 8.21
C ASP A 13 -7.03 4.51 7.05
N PRO A 14 -6.69 5.28 6.00
CA PRO A 14 -5.86 4.78 4.92
C PRO A 14 -4.52 4.22 5.45
N PRO A 15 -4.00 3.15 4.82
CA PRO A 15 -2.70 2.62 5.20
C PRO A 15 -1.58 3.66 5.09
N ARG A 16 -0.59 3.59 5.99
CA ARG A 16 0.52 4.57 6.04
C ARG A 16 1.28 4.70 4.72
N TYR A 17 1.42 3.60 3.98
CA TYR A 17 2.14 3.56 2.70
C TYR A 17 1.41 4.30 1.57
N PHE A 18 0.12 4.63 1.72
CA PHE A 18 -0.63 5.44 0.75
C PHE A 18 0.07 6.77 0.42
N ARG A 19 0.75 7.37 1.41
CA ARG A 19 1.48 8.64 1.27
C ARG A 19 2.62 8.60 0.24
N ARG A 20 3.07 7.40 -0.16
CA ARG A 20 4.14 7.21 -1.14
C ARG A 20 3.69 7.46 -2.58
N TYR A 21 2.38 7.38 -2.86
CA TYR A 21 1.84 7.47 -4.21
C TYR A 21 1.50 8.92 -4.61
N THR A 22 2.52 9.78 -4.60
CA THR A 22 2.43 11.15 -5.13
C THR A 22 2.66 11.15 -6.65
N ALA A 23 2.22 12.20 -7.35
CA ALA A 23 2.46 12.35 -8.79
C ALA A 23 3.96 12.31 -9.15
N GLU A 24 4.80 12.90 -8.30
CA GLU A 24 6.25 12.91 -8.45
C GLU A 24 6.83 11.50 -8.29
N ASN A 25 6.47 10.80 -7.22
CA ASN A 25 6.97 9.44 -6.98
C ASN A 25 6.50 8.45 -8.05
N LEU A 26 5.31 8.66 -8.63
CA LEU A 26 4.82 7.85 -9.75
C LEU A 26 5.65 8.06 -11.03
N GLN A 27 6.10 9.29 -11.31
CA GLN A 27 7.01 9.54 -12.43
C GLN A 27 8.37 8.88 -12.19
N VAL A 28 8.88 8.96 -10.95
CA VAL A 28 10.12 8.30 -10.55
C VAL A 28 10.00 6.78 -10.69
N LEU A 29 8.89 6.20 -10.24
CA LEU A 29 8.58 4.78 -10.40
C LEU A 29 8.56 4.37 -11.88
N ALA A 30 7.85 5.12 -12.73
CA ALA A 30 7.77 4.83 -14.16
C ALA A 30 9.16 4.84 -14.83
N ARG A 31 10.00 5.81 -14.46
CA ARG A 31 11.39 5.89 -14.93
C ARG A 31 12.22 4.72 -14.41
N ALA A 32 12.13 4.41 -13.12
CA ALA A 32 12.90 3.34 -12.49
C ALA A 32 12.59 1.98 -13.12
N LYS A 33 11.31 1.70 -13.41
CA LYS A 33 10.87 0.49 -14.13
C LYS A 33 11.39 0.41 -15.55
N ARG A 34 11.36 1.54 -16.29
CA ARG A 34 11.88 1.59 -17.66
C ARG A 34 13.39 1.35 -17.70
N ASP A 35 14.11 1.95 -16.76
CA ASP A 35 15.57 1.94 -16.72
C ASP A 35 16.11 0.69 -15.97
N GLY A 36 15.24 -0.13 -15.37
CA GLY A 36 15.59 -1.37 -14.67
C GLY A 36 16.33 -1.15 -13.36
N VAL A 37 16.14 0.00 -12.70
CA VAL A 37 16.82 0.37 -11.46
C VAL A 37 15.91 0.17 -10.25
N PRO A 38 16.43 -0.32 -9.11
CA PRO A 38 15.63 -0.64 -7.93
C PRO A 38 15.18 0.59 -7.14
N ALA A 39 15.87 1.73 -7.29
CA ALA A 39 15.54 2.97 -6.62
C ALA A 39 16.06 4.18 -7.40
N ILE A 40 15.41 5.32 -7.21
CA ILE A 40 15.88 6.62 -7.69
C ILE A 40 15.70 7.64 -6.56
N GLY A 41 16.80 8.19 -6.05
CA GLY A 41 16.76 9.03 -4.85
C GLY A 41 16.27 8.25 -3.63
N ASP A 42 15.31 8.82 -2.90
CA ASP A 42 14.69 8.19 -1.72
C ASP A 42 13.49 7.28 -2.08
N VAL A 43 13.15 7.14 -3.36
CA VAL A 43 12.02 6.33 -3.81
C VAL A 43 12.50 4.90 -4.11
N ASP A 44 12.15 3.98 -3.21
CA ASP A 44 12.33 2.54 -3.40
C ASP A 44 11.15 1.94 -4.17
N VAL A 45 11.44 1.42 -5.36
CA VAL A 45 10.46 0.83 -6.28
C VAL A 45 9.73 -0.34 -5.63
N ALA A 46 10.44 -1.20 -4.89
CA ALA A 46 9.86 -2.39 -4.29
C ALA A 46 8.75 -2.05 -3.29
N THR A 47 8.82 -0.88 -2.66
CA THR A 47 7.83 -0.42 -1.68
C THR A 47 6.58 0.20 -2.28
N MET A 48 6.59 0.43 -3.61
CA MET A 48 5.48 0.98 -4.39
C MET A 48 4.83 -0.06 -5.29
N GLU A 49 5.46 -1.22 -5.50
CA GLU A 49 4.88 -2.37 -6.16
C GLU A 49 3.94 -3.14 -5.22
N PRO A 50 2.99 -3.92 -5.77
CA PRO A 50 2.21 -4.85 -4.96
C PRO A 50 3.11 -5.81 -4.18
N PRO A 51 2.70 -6.22 -2.97
CA PRO A 51 3.43 -7.25 -2.24
C PRO A 51 3.45 -8.57 -3.02
N GLU A 52 4.44 -9.40 -2.74
CA GLU A 52 4.50 -10.74 -3.32
C GLU A 52 3.27 -11.58 -2.93
N ILE A 53 2.89 -12.48 -3.83
CA ILE A 53 1.84 -13.46 -3.58
C ILE A 53 2.32 -14.38 -2.45
N VAL A 54 1.47 -14.57 -1.46
CA VAL A 54 1.70 -15.52 -0.37
C VAL A 54 1.77 -16.92 -0.96
N LYS A 55 2.78 -17.72 -0.56
CA LYS A 55 3.01 -19.08 -1.09
C LYS A 55 2.65 -20.20 -0.12
N GLU A 56 2.41 -19.85 1.15
CA GLU A 56 2.06 -20.77 2.23
C GLU A 56 1.07 -20.08 3.18
N GLY A 57 0.04 -20.79 3.59
CA GLY A 57 -1.00 -20.26 4.49
C GLY A 57 -2.33 -20.08 3.78
N SER A 58 -3.03 -18.97 4.05
CA SER A 58 -4.37 -18.76 3.52
C SER A 58 -4.68 -17.30 3.18
N TYR A 59 -5.57 -17.11 2.21
CA TYR A 59 -6.21 -15.84 1.91
C TYR A 59 -7.62 -15.81 2.51
N LEU A 60 -7.97 -14.71 3.19
CA LEU A 60 -9.36 -14.44 3.54
C LEU A 60 -10.04 -13.69 2.39
N MET A 61 -10.94 -14.35 1.69
CA MET A 61 -11.69 -13.78 0.57
C MET A 61 -13.18 -14.07 0.74
N PHE A 62 -14.01 -13.02 0.78
CA PHE A 62 -15.47 -13.11 1.00
C PHE A 62 -15.87 -13.91 2.25
N ASN A 63 -15.17 -13.69 3.38
CA ASN A 63 -15.32 -14.46 4.63
C ASN A 63 -15.07 -15.97 4.49
N GLN A 64 -14.42 -16.39 3.42
CA GLN A 64 -13.94 -17.76 3.24
C GLN A 64 -12.42 -17.76 3.27
N GLU A 65 -11.86 -18.80 3.87
CA GLU A 65 -10.42 -18.99 3.95
C GLU A 65 -9.98 -19.91 2.81
N TRP A 66 -9.09 -19.41 1.95
CA TRP A 66 -8.57 -20.09 0.78
C TRP A 66 -7.13 -20.48 1.06
N GLN A 67 -6.88 -21.78 1.23
CA GLN A 67 -5.53 -22.30 1.40
C GLN A 67 -4.71 -22.06 0.14
N VAL A 68 -3.45 -21.70 0.32
CA VAL A 68 -2.43 -21.54 -0.72
C VAL A 68 -1.60 -22.80 -0.84
#